data_AF-A0A7S1SNC9-F1
#
_entry.id   AF-A0A7S1SNC9-F1
#
_cell.length_a   1.000
_cell.length_b   1.000
_cell.length_c   1.000
_cell.angle_alpha   90.00
_cell.angle_beta   90.00
_cell.angle_gamma   90.00
#
_symmetry.space_group_name_H-M   'P 1'
#
loop_
_entity.id
_entity.type
_entity.pdbx_description
1 polymer ?
#
loop_
_entity_poly.entity_id
_entity_poly.type
_entity_poly.pdbx_seq_one_letter_code
_entity_poly.pdbx_strand_id
1 'polypeptide(L)'
;MLRCVALTAILVSLLSPVTSAVEPGSTEHQDIIAAVGVAVATQHFASAVQNHKNSLIKDSELLQSEDYPKIMSEIKASYRLDDQQAIDLVQPLLATFGVNGVLDAIESQNPGCHGEAHVVGRAAVRYTSNLTDLAQACGLRCHTGCFHGVALGLVVDQAGVDKDATDVTGVLTTKMSNAFRALCNDSTIIDTVGAGECLHAVGHTAAMMADEVDYEKALSICMTAYEGTPVFQHYCGTGAFMQITPEPPTACESTALPGACYMYSWRPFFRQMWHGMNYIEELTVLGIQQKEYCISKPPTAVHKAGCIYGLASHLAETVVMHDRSRVETRIKNGKKVFNELCGGLEGELLAACVEGYLLRNMKYFPKGAADEICSQWSLSWSYTREMCMEAAQLTQYSFDRNVERYVMQL
;
A
#
# COMPACT_ATOMS: atom_id res chain seq x y z
N MET A 1 1.43 -13.29 -21.54
CA MET A 1 1.39 -14.04 -22.82
C MET A 1 2.48 -13.62 -23.81
N LEU A 2 2.71 -12.33 -24.10
CA LEU A 2 3.76 -11.88 -25.05
C LEU A 2 5.21 -12.25 -24.66
N ARG A 3 5.55 -12.28 -23.36
CA ARG A 3 6.87 -12.76 -22.88
C ARG A 3 7.05 -14.28 -23.01
N CYS A 4 5.98 -15.07 -22.88
CA CYS A 4 6.01 -16.49 -23.19
C CYS A 4 6.25 -16.71 -24.68
N VAL A 5 5.59 -15.93 -25.57
CA VAL A 5 5.78 -16.06 -27.03
C VAL A 5 7.21 -15.72 -27.47
N ALA A 6 7.84 -14.69 -26.88
CA ALA A 6 9.23 -14.33 -27.19
C ALA A 6 10.24 -15.37 -26.68
N LEU A 7 10.04 -15.93 -25.49
CA LEU A 7 10.89 -17.02 -24.97
C LEU A 7 10.72 -18.31 -25.79
N THR A 8 9.49 -18.64 -26.19
CA THR A 8 9.21 -19.78 -27.07
C THR A 8 9.89 -19.60 -28.42
N ALA A 9 9.93 -18.40 -28.99
CA ALA A 9 10.64 -18.14 -30.24
C ALA A 9 12.17 -18.31 -30.12
N ILE A 10 12.77 -17.94 -28.99
CA ILE A 10 14.21 -18.12 -28.71
C ILE A 10 14.54 -19.60 -28.48
N LEU A 11 13.70 -20.32 -27.73
CA LEU A 11 13.84 -21.76 -27.52
C LEU A 11 13.65 -22.55 -28.84
N VAL A 12 12.68 -22.17 -29.68
CA VAL A 12 12.44 -22.78 -31.00
C VAL A 12 13.62 -22.54 -31.94
N SER A 13 14.28 -21.38 -31.87
CA SER A 13 15.47 -21.09 -32.70
C SER A 13 16.74 -21.81 -32.21
N LEU A 14 16.88 -22.05 -30.91
CA LEU A 14 17.94 -22.89 -30.34
C LEU A 14 17.71 -24.40 -30.57
N LEU A 15 16.45 -24.83 -30.70
CA LEU A 15 16.05 -26.21 -30.98
C LEU A 15 15.90 -26.52 -32.48
N SER A 16 15.98 -25.51 -33.33
CA SER A 16 15.92 -25.62 -34.80
C SER A 16 16.84 -26.70 -35.41
N PRO A 17 18.07 -26.94 -34.88
CA PRO A 17 18.91 -28.04 -35.36
C PRO A 17 18.36 -29.44 -35.02
N VAL A 18 17.54 -29.56 -33.97
CA VAL A 18 16.97 -30.83 -33.48
C VAL A 18 15.60 -31.10 -34.10
N THR A 19 14.80 -30.05 -34.35
CA THR A 19 13.46 -30.18 -34.93
C THR A 19 13.46 -30.29 -36.46
N SER A 20 14.54 -29.89 -37.14
CA SER A 20 14.65 -29.99 -38.61
C SER A 20 14.77 -31.42 -39.13
N ALA A 21 15.02 -32.40 -38.26
CA ALA A 21 15.09 -33.82 -38.59
C ALA A 21 13.74 -34.57 -38.46
N VAL A 22 12.70 -33.92 -37.93
CA VAL A 22 11.41 -34.57 -37.63
C VAL A 22 10.29 -33.89 -38.43
N GLU A 23 9.50 -34.69 -39.15
CA GLU A 23 8.45 -34.18 -40.03
C GLU A 23 7.41 -33.38 -39.21
N PRO A 24 7.12 -32.12 -39.59
CA PRO A 24 6.12 -31.29 -38.93
C PRO A 24 4.76 -31.97 -38.84
N GLY A 25 4.21 -32.10 -37.62
CA GLY A 25 2.90 -32.70 -37.38
C GLY A 25 2.91 -34.22 -37.12
N SER A 26 4.08 -34.88 -37.15
CA SER A 26 4.21 -36.24 -36.66
C SER A 26 3.99 -36.32 -35.14
N THR A 27 3.59 -37.50 -34.65
CA THR A 27 3.52 -37.78 -33.20
C THR A 27 4.84 -37.52 -32.50
N GLU A 28 5.96 -37.85 -33.15
CA GLU A 28 7.32 -37.60 -32.65
C GLU A 28 7.61 -36.10 -32.47
N HIS A 29 7.12 -35.25 -33.38
CA HIS A 29 7.22 -33.79 -33.23
C HIS A 29 6.42 -33.28 -32.01
N GLN A 30 5.20 -33.80 -31.80
CA GLN A 30 4.37 -33.41 -30.66
C GLN A 30 4.98 -33.86 -29.32
N ASP A 31 5.57 -35.05 -29.29
CA ASP A 31 6.25 -35.60 -28.11
C ASP A 31 7.50 -34.79 -27.75
N ILE A 32 8.27 -34.32 -28.74
CA ILE A 32 9.43 -33.43 -28.52
C ILE A 32 8.99 -32.08 -27.95
N ILE A 33 7.92 -31.47 -28.49
CA ILE A 33 7.40 -30.19 -27.96
C ILE A 33 6.91 -30.37 -26.51
N ALA A 34 6.20 -31.46 -26.22
CA ALA A 34 5.73 -31.76 -24.88
C ALA A 34 6.89 -31.97 -23.90
N ALA A 35 7.91 -32.74 -24.29
CA ALA A 35 9.09 -32.99 -23.47
C ALA A 35 9.89 -31.72 -23.17
N VAL A 36 10.07 -30.84 -24.17
CA VAL A 36 10.73 -29.54 -23.99
C VAL A 36 9.91 -28.62 -23.08
N GLY A 37 8.59 -28.57 -23.26
CA GLY A 37 7.69 -27.80 -22.40
C GLY A 37 7.77 -28.25 -20.93
N VAL A 38 7.80 -29.56 -20.69
CA VAL A 38 7.96 -30.14 -19.35
C VAL A 38 9.34 -29.83 -18.77
N ALA A 39 10.41 -29.94 -19.56
CA ALA A 39 11.77 -29.65 -19.08
C ALA A 39 11.94 -28.17 -18.67
N VAL A 40 11.43 -27.23 -19.46
CA VAL A 40 11.46 -25.79 -19.15
C VAL A 40 10.62 -25.49 -17.91
N ALA A 41 9.41 -26.04 -17.81
CA ALA A 41 8.58 -25.91 -16.61
C ALA A 41 9.26 -26.48 -15.36
N THR A 42 9.93 -27.62 -15.48
CA THR A 42 10.65 -28.28 -14.37
C THR A 42 11.86 -27.46 -13.94
N GLN A 43 12.60 -26.85 -14.88
CA GLN A 43 13.74 -25.98 -14.55
C GLN A 43 13.30 -24.68 -13.87
N HIS A 44 12.22 -24.04 -14.34
CA HIS A 44 11.65 -22.88 -13.65
C HIS A 44 11.12 -23.23 -12.26
N PHE A 45 10.45 -24.38 -12.12
CA PHE A 45 10.00 -24.87 -10.82
C PHE A 45 11.18 -25.18 -9.89
N ALA A 46 12.24 -25.82 -10.39
CA ALA A 46 13.44 -26.12 -9.61
C ALA A 46 14.17 -24.84 -9.16
N SER A 47 14.29 -23.83 -10.03
CA SER A 47 14.85 -22.53 -9.66
C SER A 47 13.97 -21.79 -8.65
N ALA A 48 12.65 -21.82 -8.81
CA ALA A 48 11.71 -21.22 -7.86
C ALA A 48 11.76 -21.93 -6.49
N VAL A 49 11.79 -23.26 -6.47
CA VAL A 49 11.93 -24.08 -5.25
C VAL A 49 13.28 -23.87 -4.59
N GLN A 50 14.36 -23.74 -5.36
CA GLN A 50 15.70 -23.48 -4.82
C GLN A 50 15.79 -22.06 -4.26
N ASN A 51 15.23 -21.05 -4.94
CA ASN A 51 15.15 -19.68 -4.42
C ASN A 51 14.29 -19.61 -3.15
N HIS A 52 13.17 -20.33 -3.12
CA HIS A 52 12.31 -20.43 -1.94
C HIS A 52 12.99 -21.18 -0.77
N LYS A 53 13.70 -22.28 -1.05
CA LYS A 53 14.51 -22.98 -0.02
C LYS A 53 15.66 -22.13 0.49
N ASN A 54 16.35 -21.41 -0.39
CA ASN A 54 17.45 -20.52 0.00
C ASN A 54 16.95 -19.33 0.82
N SER A 55 15.71 -18.88 0.62
CA SER A 55 15.02 -17.95 1.52
C SER A 55 14.81 -18.60 2.89
N LEU A 56 14.05 -19.69 2.95
CA LEU A 56 13.64 -20.33 4.22
C LEU A 56 14.81 -20.80 5.10
N ILE A 57 15.93 -21.23 4.50
CA ILE A 57 17.11 -21.69 5.26
C ILE A 57 17.82 -20.50 5.93
N LYS A 58 17.92 -19.35 5.25
CA LYS A 58 18.55 -18.13 5.79
C LYS A 58 17.70 -17.44 6.85
N ASP A 59 16.38 -17.59 6.77
CA ASP A 59 15.42 -16.97 7.70
C ASP A 59 15.61 -17.49 9.15
N SER A 60 15.98 -18.76 9.34
CA SER A 60 16.26 -19.33 10.67
C SER A 60 17.63 -18.95 11.24
N GLU A 61 18.61 -18.66 10.37
CA GLU A 61 19.99 -18.36 10.77
C GLU A 61 20.10 -16.93 11.34
N LEU A 62 19.38 -15.95 10.79
CA LEU A 62 19.39 -14.59 11.31
C LEU A 62 18.81 -14.52 12.73
N LEU A 63 17.66 -15.18 12.96
CA LEU A 63 17.02 -15.22 14.28
C LEU A 63 17.86 -15.97 15.33
N GLN A 64 18.80 -16.81 14.89
CA GLN A 64 19.71 -17.55 15.76
C GLN A 64 21.11 -16.91 15.86
N SER A 65 21.38 -15.84 15.11
CA SER A 65 22.67 -15.16 15.12
C SER A 65 22.90 -14.42 16.44
N GLU A 66 24.10 -14.52 17.01
CA GLU A 66 24.51 -13.72 18.17
C GLU A 66 24.51 -12.21 17.88
N ASP A 67 24.68 -11.83 16.61
CA ASP A 67 24.67 -10.43 16.15
C ASP A 67 23.25 -9.88 15.95
N TYR A 68 22.20 -10.71 16.05
CA TYR A 68 20.83 -10.31 15.80
C TYR A 68 20.38 -9.05 16.58
N PRO A 69 20.62 -8.93 17.90
CA PRO A 69 20.24 -7.72 18.64
C PRO A 69 20.93 -6.45 18.12
N LYS A 70 22.18 -6.57 17.66
CA LYS A 70 22.95 -5.45 17.10
C LYS A 70 22.41 -5.04 15.74
N ILE A 71 22.20 -6.00 14.85
CA ILE A 71 21.60 -5.78 13.52
C ILE A 71 20.23 -5.10 13.66
N MET A 72 19.41 -5.55 14.61
CA MET A 72 18.10 -4.94 14.86
C MET A 72 18.18 -3.53 15.45
N SER A 73 19.17 -3.27 16.32
CA SER A 73 19.43 -1.92 16.80
C SER A 73 19.86 -0.99 15.67
N GLU A 74 20.66 -1.48 14.73
CA GLU A 74 21.13 -0.76 13.56
C GLU A 74 19.97 -0.43 12.61
N ILE A 75 19.13 -1.40 12.25
CA ILE A 75 17.94 -1.16 11.42
C ILE A 75 16.99 -0.16 12.09
N LYS A 76 16.74 -0.27 13.40
CA LYS A 76 15.91 0.71 14.11
C LYS A 76 16.52 2.11 14.10
N ALA A 77 17.85 2.20 14.17
CA ALA A 77 18.58 3.46 14.08
C ALA A 77 18.53 4.05 12.66
N SER A 78 18.37 3.22 11.62
CA SER A 78 18.32 3.67 10.22
C SER A 78 17.21 4.68 9.96
N TYR A 79 16.12 4.63 10.74
CA TYR A 79 15.01 5.60 10.65
C TYR A 79 15.42 7.04 11.01
N ARG A 80 16.57 7.22 11.66
CA ARG A 80 17.13 8.54 12.01
C ARG A 80 18.25 8.98 11.08
N LEU A 81 18.64 8.12 10.15
CA LEU A 81 19.68 8.41 9.19
C LEU A 81 19.07 9.09 7.97
N ASP A 82 19.90 9.76 7.18
CA ASP A 82 19.47 10.10 5.83
C ASP A 82 19.25 8.82 5.00
N ASP A 83 18.46 8.94 3.93
CA ASP A 83 18.08 7.82 3.07
C ASP A 83 19.27 6.98 2.60
N GLN A 84 20.38 7.62 2.23
CA GLN A 84 21.53 6.93 1.65
C GLN A 84 22.28 6.15 2.72
N GLN A 85 22.50 6.76 3.89
CA GLN A 85 23.05 6.09 5.06
C GLN A 85 22.20 4.89 5.49
N ALA A 86 20.88 5.01 5.47
CA ALA A 86 19.96 3.94 5.81
C ALA A 86 20.07 2.76 4.83
N ILE A 87 20.17 3.04 3.53
CA ILE A 87 20.39 2.03 2.49
C ILE A 87 21.75 1.34 2.69
N ASP A 88 22.82 2.11 2.90
CA ASP A 88 24.18 1.57 3.06
C ASP A 88 24.29 0.65 4.29
N LEU A 89 23.49 0.91 5.33
CA LEU A 89 23.38 0.05 6.50
C LEU A 89 22.65 -1.28 6.20
N VAL A 90 21.59 -1.24 5.39
CA VAL A 90 20.75 -2.42 5.10
C VAL A 90 21.35 -3.31 4.00
N GLN A 91 22.10 -2.74 3.05
CA GLN A 91 22.63 -3.47 1.90
C GLN A 91 23.46 -4.73 2.26
N PRO A 92 24.39 -4.69 3.23
CA PRO A 92 25.15 -5.89 3.62
C PRO A 92 24.27 -6.99 4.25
N LEU A 93 23.20 -6.58 4.94
CA LEU A 93 22.23 -7.50 5.53
C LEU A 93 21.43 -8.22 4.44
N LEU A 94 21.03 -7.50 3.39
CA LEU A 94 20.36 -8.11 2.22
C LEU A 94 21.25 -9.12 1.51
N ALA A 95 22.55 -8.85 1.37
CA ALA A 95 23.49 -9.80 0.78
C ALA A 95 23.60 -11.09 1.60
N THR A 96 23.51 -10.98 2.92
CA THR A 96 23.65 -12.11 3.85
C THR A 96 22.34 -12.90 3.95
N PHE A 97 21.23 -12.23 4.27
CA PHE A 97 19.96 -12.83 4.67
C PHE A 97 18.85 -12.75 3.62
N GLY A 98 19.04 -11.95 2.56
CA GLY A 98 17.98 -11.66 1.59
C GLY A 98 16.89 -10.73 2.15
N VAL A 99 15.93 -10.37 1.30
CA VAL A 99 14.83 -9.46 1.67
C VAL A 99 13.92 -10.09 2.73
N ASN A 100 13.57 -11.38 2.58
CA ASN A 100 12.68 -12.07 3.51
C ASN A 100 13.27 -12.16 4.92
N GLY A 101 14.52 -12.60 5.07
CA GLY A 101 15.16 -12.70 6.37
C GLY A 101 15.25 -11.37 7.10
N VAL A 102 15.58 -10.29 6.38
CA VAL A 102 15.61 -8.94 6.98
C VAL A 102 14.21 -8.50 7.42
N LEU A 103 13.17 -8.72 6.62
CA LEU A 103 11.80 -8.38 7.00
C LEU A 103 11.28 -9.24 8.15
N ASP A 104 11.60 -10.55 8.20
CA ASP A 104 11.21 -11.46 9.29
C ASP A 104 11.77 -10.94 10.62
N ALA A 105 13.05 -10.55 10.60
CA ALA A 105 13.73 -9.97 11.73
C ALA A 105 13.05 -8.67 12.20
N ILE A 106 12.69 -7.78 11.28
CA ILE A 106 12.00 -6.53 11.59
C ILE A 106 10.59 -6.78 12.16
N GLU A 107 9.78 -7.61 11.50
CA GLU A 107 8.39 -7.90 11.90
C GLU A 107 8.32 -8.57 13.27
N SER A 108 9.28 -9.44 13.60
CA SER A 108 9.34 -10.09 14.91
C SER A 108 9.56 -9.11 16.08
N GLN A 109 10.16 -7.94 15.81
CA GLN A 109 10.45 -6.90 16.80
C GLN A 109 9.41 -5.78 16.81
N ASN A 110 8.90 -5.44 15.63
CA ASN A 110 7.94 -4.37 15.44
C ASN A 110 6.88 -4.83 14.41
N PRO A 111 5.74 -5.36 14.87
CA PRO A 111 4.64 -5.70 13.96
C PRO A 111 4.10 -4.50 13.15
N GLY A 112 4.38 -3.26 13.59
CA GLY A 112 4.04 -2.02 12.90
C GLY A 112 5.19 -1.40 12.09
N CYS A 113 6.12 -2.23 11.60
CA CYS A 113 7.39 -1.87 10.94
C CYS A 113 7.32 -1.12 9.59
N HIS A 114 6.26 -0.34 9.35
CA HIS A 114 6.01 0.29 8.06
C HIS A 114 7.18 1.16 7.59
N GLY A 115 7.71 2.02 8.46
CA GLY A 115 8.79 2.94 8.11
C GLY A 115 10.13 2.23 7.92
N GLU A 116 10.48 1.29 8.79
CA GLU A 116 11.71 0.50 8.66
C GLU A 116 11.74 -0.30 7.36
N ALA A 117 10.58 -0.81 6.94
CA ALA A 117 10.46 -1.57 5.70
C ALA A 117 10.65 -0.72 4.44
N HIS A 118 10.38 0.60 4.46
CA HIS A 118 10.67 1.48 3.32
C HIS A 118 12.15 1.41 2.93
N VAL A 119 13.04 1.47 3.92
CA VAL A 119 14.50 1.40 3.70
C VAL A 119 14.89 0.05 3.10
N VAL A 120 14.33 -1.04 3.63
CA VAL A 120 14.59 -2.40 3.12
C VAL A 120 14.17 -2.52 1.66
N GLY A 121 12.97 -2.09 1.31
CA GLY A 121 12.47 -2.14 -0.06
C GLY A 121 13.33 -1.36 -1.04
N ARG A 122 13.78 -0.16 -0.64
CA ARG A 122 14.63 0.68 -1.48
C ARG A 122 16.03 0.06 -1.68
N ALA A 123 16.65 -0.41 -0.60
CA ALA A 123 17.92 -1.14 -0.69
C ALA A 123 17.80 -2.41 -1.55
N ALA A 124 16.65 -3.09 -1.49
CA ALA A 124 16.40 -4.29 -2.27
C ALA A 124 16.39 -4.04 -3.79
N VAL A 125 15.94 -2.86 -4.25
CA VAL A 125 16.01 -2.47 -5.67
C VAL A 125 17.45 -2.36 -6.19
N ARG A 126 18.39 -1.98 -5.31
CA ARG A 126 19.83 -1.95 -5.64
C ARG A 126 20.47 -3.32 -5.57
N TYR A 127 19.91 -4.20 -4.73
CA TYR A 127 20.35 -5.59 -4.58
C TYR A 127 19.93 -6.46 -5.77
N THR A 128 18.71 -6.29 -6.29
CA THR A 128 18.19 -7.05 -7.43
C THR A 128 17.30 -6.18 -8.32
N SER A 129 17.40 -6.39 -9.63
CA SER A 129 16.53 -5.75 -10.62
C SER A 129 15.28 -6.58 -10.96
N ASN A 130 15.10 -7.75 -10.33
CA ASN A 130 13.92 -8.58 -10.56
C ASN A 130 12.71 -8.10 -9.74
N LEU A 131 11.86 -7.30 -10.37
CA LEU A 131 10.63 -6.76 -9.77
C LEU A 131 9.66 -7.82 -9.27
N THR A 132 9.59 -8.97 -9.95
CA THR A 132 8.71 -10.06 -9.53
C THR A 132 9.16 -10.62 -8.18
N ASP A 133 10.47 -10.85 -8.01
CA ASP A 133 11.02 -11.36 -6.76
C ASP A 133 10.84 -10.33 -5.63
N LEU A 134 11.05 -9.04 -5.92
CA LEU A 134 10.84 -7.96 -4.95
C LEU A 134 9.38 -7.85 -4.52
N ALA A 135 8.45 -7.93 -5.46
CA ALA A 135 7.02 -7.88 -5.16
C ALA A 135 6.58 -9.08 -4.33
N GLN A 136 7.08 -10.27 -4.61
CA GLN A 136 6.79 -11.47 -3.83
C GLN A 136 7.39 -11.40 -2.42
N ALA A 137 8.64 -10.92 -2.30
CA ALA A 137 9.30 -10.79 -1.00
C ALA A 137 8.67 -9.69 -0.13
N CYS A 138 8.33 -8.54 -0.73
CA CYS A 138 7.70 -7.44 -0.02
C CYS A 138 6.20 -7.68 0.23
N GLY A 139 5.44 -8.09 -0.78
CA GLY A 139 3.98 -8.28 -0.71
C GLY A 139 3.26 -7.20 0.10
N LEU A 140 2.50 -7.64 1.10
CA LEU A 140 1.82 -6.78 2.09
C LEU A 140 2.58 -6.64 3.42
N ARG A 141 3.85 -7.09 3.47
CA ARG A 141 4.68 -7.13 4.68
C ARG A 141 4.94 -5.76 5.25
N CYS A 142 5.06 -5.68 6.57
CA CYS A 142 5.15 -4.42 7.31
C CYS A 142 4.10 -3.37 6.85
N HIS A 143 2.84 -3.80 6.68
CA HIS A 143 1.75 -2.95 6.16
C HIS A 143 2.12 -2.27 4.84
N THR A 144 2.56 -3.03 3.84
CA THR A 144 3.01 -2.57 2.51
C THR A 144 4.24 -1.66 2.47
N GLY A 145 4.88 -1.37 3.62
CA GLY A 145 6.04 -0.48 3.69
C GLY A 145 7.23 -0.95 2.84
N CYS A 146 7.49 -2.25 2.76
CA CYS A 146 8.55 -2.77 1.89
C CYS A 146 8.32 -2.40 0.42
N PHE A 147 7.10 -2.59 -0.07
CA PHE A 147 6.79 -2.27 -1.45
C PHE A 147 6.82 -0.77 -1.74
N HIS A 148 6.48 0.08 -0.75
CA HIS A 148 6.63 1.54 -0.87
C HIS A 148 8.09 1.92 -1.15
N GLY A 149 9.02 1.31 -0.41
CA GLY A 149 10.46 1.46 -0.64
C GLY A 149 10.90 1.00 -2.03
N VAL A 150 10.34 -0.12 -2.52
CA VAL A 150 10.61 -0.60 -3.88
C VAL A 150 10.16 0.42 -4.92
N ALA A 151 8.94 0.94 -4.82
CA ALA A 151 8.43 1.95 -5.75
C ALA A 151 9.34 3.19 -5.82
N LEU A 152 9.79 3.67 -4.67
CA LEU A 152 10.74 4.79 -4.56
C LEU A 152 12.09 4.47 -5.20
N GLY A 153 12.69 3.32 -4.87
CA GLY A 153 13.98 2.90 -5.41
C GLY A 153 13.95 2.76 -6.94
N LEU A 154 12.85 2.28 -7.51
CA LEU A 154 12.72 2.15 -8.97
C LEU A 154 12.71 3.50 -9.68
N VAL A 155 12.01 4.48 -9.11
CA VAL A 155 11.96 5.81 -9.71
C VAL A 155 13.28 6.55 -9.53
N VAL A 156 13.79 6.61 -8.31
CA VAL A 156 15.00 7.40 -8.02
C VAL A 156 16.24 6.71 -8.57
N ASP A 157 16.46 5.44 -8.23
CA ASP A 157 17.73 4.76 -8.50
C ASP A 157 17.78 4.16 -9.92
N GLN A 158 16.70 3.56 -10.42
CA GLN A 158 16.71 2.90 -11.74
C GLN A 158 16.30 3.83 -12.89
N ALA A 159 15.26 4.65 -12.71
CA ALA A 159 14.83 5.59 -13.74
C ALA A 159 15.69 6.88 -13.79
N GLY A 160 16.65 7.02 -12.87
CA GLY A 160 17.61 8.13 -12.83
C GLY A 160 16.91 9.47 -12.62
N VAL A 161 15.88 9.46 -11.79
CA VAL A 161 15.07 10.63 -11.52
C VAL A 161 15.74 11.43 -10.41
N ASP A 162 16.39 12.53 -10.81
CA ASP A 162 17.04 13.45 -9.88
C ASP A 162 15.98 14.31 -9.18
N LYS A 163 15.95 14.24 -7.84
CA LYS A 163 15.07 15.03 -6.99
C LYS A 163 15.38 16.53 -7.04
N ASP A 164 16.64 16.87 -7.33
CA ASP A 164 17.12 18.25 -7.41
C ASP A 164 16.93 18.85 -8.81
N ALA A 165 16.34 18.08 -9.74
CA ALA A 165 16.02 18.57 -11.07
C ALA A 165 14.99 19.72 -10.99
N THR A 166 15.42 20.90 -11.43
CA THR A 166 14.60 22.12 -11.43
C THR A 166 13.45 22.10 -12.45
N ASP A 167 13.50 21.20 -13.45
CA ASP A 167 12.41 20.99 -14.41
C ASP A 167 11.44 19.91 -13.93
N VAL A 168 10.72 20.27 -12.88
CA VAL A 168 9.58 19.49 -12.35
C VAL A 168 8.39 19.52 -13.34
N THR A 169 8.36 20.51 -14.24
CA THR A 169 7.13 20.93 -14.90
C THR A 169 6.72 20.13 -16.14
N GLY A 170 7.51 19.14 -16.58
CA GLY A 170 7.05 18.24 -17.65
C GLY A 170 7.84 16.97 -17.84
N VAL A 171 9.17 17.07 -17.95
CA VAL A 171 10.02 15.89 -18.23
C VAL A 171 10.11 14.97 -17.02
N LEU A 172 10.30 15.54 -15.83
CA LEU A 172 10.30 14.81 -14.57
C LEU A 172 8.99 14.05 -14.37
N THR A 173 7.87 14.78 -14.45
CA THR A 173 6.52 14.23 -14.35
C THR A 173 6.27 13.14 -15.38
N THR A 174 6.71 13.31 -16.64
CA THR A 174 6.52 12.29 -17.70
C THR A 174 7.32 11.01 -17.43
N LYS A 175 8.60 11.14 -17.06
CA LYS A 175 9.45 9.98 -16.74
C LYS A 175 8.90 9.20 -15.55
N MET A 176 8.53 9.92 -14.49
CA MET A 176 7.91 9.33 -13.30
C MET A 176 6.58 8.67 -13.65
N SER A 177 5.71 9.35 -14.39
CA SER A 177 4.41 8.80 -14.84
C SER A 177 4.58 7.50 -15.62
N ASN A 178 5.56 7.42 -16.52
CA ASN A 178 5.83 6.20 -17.28
C ASN A 178 6.35 5.07 -16.40
N ALA A 179 7.26 5.37 -15.46
CA ALA A 179 7.76 4.39 -14.50
C ALA A 179 6.63 3.85 -13.60
N PHE A 180 5.77 4.75 -13.10
CA PHE A 180 4.62 4.39 -12.27
C PHE A 180 3.59 3.55 -13.02
N ARG A 181 3.23 3.94 -14.25
CA ARG A 181 2.34 3.13 -15.09
C ARG A 181 2.95 1.76 -15.40
N ALA A 182 4.25 1.69 -15.68
CA ALA A 182 4.92 0.41 -15.91
C ALA A 182 4.87 -0.49 -14.67
N LEU A 183 5.08 0.08 -13.49
CA LEU A 183 5.02 -0.64 -12.21
C LEU A 183 3.60 -1.12 -11.90
N CYS A 184 2.61 -0.22 -11.90
CA CYS A 184 1.26 -0.53 -11.45
C CYS A 184 0.36 -1.17 -12.52
N ASN A 185 0.83 -1.31 -13.77
CA ASN A 185 0.17 -2.14 -14.80
C ASN A 185 0.80 -3.53 -14.95
N ASP A 186 1.88 -3.85 -14.22
CA ASP A 186 2.43 -5.20 -14.23
C ASP A 186 1.50 -6.14 -13.46
N SER A 187 0.99 -7.17 -14.14
CA SER A 187 0.03 -8.10 -13.55
C SER A 187 0.59 -8.81 -12.31
N THR A 188 1.90 -9.08 -12.28
CA THR A 188 2.54 -9.75 -11.15
C THR A 188 2.52 -8.86 -9.91
N ILE A 189 2.78 -7.57 -10.09
CA ILE A 189 2.68 -6.57 -9.02
C ILE A 189 1.24 -6.49 -8.53
N ILE A 190 0.28 -6.37 -9.44
CA ILE A 190 -1.14 -6.26 -9.10
C ILE A 190 -1.63 -7.51 -8.35
N ASP A 191 -1.28 -8.71 -8.82
CA ASP A 191 -1.70 -9.97 -8.20
C ASP A 191 -1.10 -10.16 -6.79
N THR A 192 0.07 -9.55 -6.54
CA THR A 192 0.80 -9.73 -5.27
C THR A 192 0.49 -8.64 -4.24
N VAL A 193 0.44 -7.38 -4.68
CA VAL A 193 0.33 -6.19 -3.82
C VAL A 193 -1.05 -5.54 -3.94
N GLY A 194 -1.70 -5.65 -5.10
CA GLY A 194 -2.94 -4.94 -5.42
C GLY A 194 -2.66 -3.59 -6.08
N ALA A 195 -3.46 -3.26 -7.08
CA ALA A 195 -3.25 -2.05 -7.88
C ALA A 195 -3.36 -0.76 -7.04
N GLY A 196 -4.29 -0.69 -6.08
CA GLY A 196 -4.45 0.50 -5.25
C GLY A 196 -3.35 0.69 -4.22
N GLU A 197 -2.80 -0.39 -3.65
CA GLU A 197 -1.60 -0.33 -2.79
C GLU A 197 -0.38 0.11 -3.62
N CYS A 198 -0.25 -0.37 -4.87
CA CYS A 198 0.79 0.12 -5.78
C CYS A 198 0.66 1.64 -6.03
N LEU A 199 -0.55 2.11 -6.32
CA LEU A 199 -0.80 3.54 -6.52
C LEU A 199 -0.55 4.36 -5.26
N HIS A 200 -0.89 3.82 -4.09
CA HIS A 200 -0.56 4.43 -2.81
C HIS A 200 0.97 4.56 -2.61
N ALA A 201 1.74 3.51 -2.92
CA ALA A 201 3.21 3.55 -2.93
C ALA A 201 3.78 4.62 -3.88
N VAL A 202 3.16 4.78 -5.05
CA VAL A 202 3.50 5.84 -6.01
C VAL A 202 3.26 7.23 -5.41
N GLY A 203 2.19 7.40 -4.64
CA GLY A 203 1.91 8.63 -3.89
C GLY A 203 3.02 9.03 -2.91
N HIS A 204 3.54 8.06 -2.14
CA HIS A 204 4.70 8.28 -1.25
C HIS A 204 5.90 8.78 -2.05
N THR A 205 6.19 8.11 -3.17
CA THR A 205 7.28 8.52 -4.06
C THR A 205 7.08 9.94 -4.58
N ALA A 206 5.86 10.30 -5.02
CA ALA A 206 5.54 11.63 -5.50
C ALA A 206 5.76 12.71 -4.43
N ALA A 207 5.38 12.44 -3.18
CA ALA A 207 5.62 13.35 -2.06
C ALA A 207 7.10 13.52 -1.71
N MET A 208 7.88 12.43 -1.71
CA MET A 208 9.33 12.50 -1.47
C MET A 208 10.05 13.28 -2.57
N MET A 209 9.62 13.13 -3.82
CA MET A 209 10.11 13.94 -4.95
C MET A 209 9.66 15.40 -4.90
N ALA A 210 8.68 15.71 -4.05
CA ALA A 210 8.18 17.05 -3.77
C ALA A 210 8.69 17.60 -2.43
N ASP A 211 9.85 17.12 -1.98
CA ASP A 211 10.53 17.56 -0.75
C ASP A 211 9.67 17.41 0.52
N GLU A 212 8.67 16.53 0.49
CA GLU A 212 7.76 16.19 1.60
C GLU A 212 6.94 17.36 2.17
N VAL A 213 6.99 18.53 1.52
CA VAL A 213 6.29 19.74 1.97
C VAL A 213 5.40 20.34 0.87
N ASP A 214 5.71 20.09 -0.41
CA ASP A 214 4.98 20.65 -1.55
C ASP A 214 3.90 19.66 -2.03
N TYR A 215 2.72 19.71 -1.38
CA TYR A 215 1.61 18.85 -1.79
C TYR A 215 1.07 19.19 -3.17
N GLU A 216 1.17 20.44 -3.64
CA GLU A 216 0.69 20.80 -4.97
C GLU A 216 1.53 20.11 -6.04
N LYS A 217 2.86 20.11 -5.87
CA LYS A 217 3.80 19.36 -6.71
C LYS A 217 3.55 17.85 -6.63
N ALA A 218 3.42 17.28 -5.43
CA ALA A 218 3.17 15.85 -5.25
C ALA A 218 1.86 15.40 -5.93
N LEU A 219 0.79 16.18 -5.75
CA LEU A 219 -0.50 15.90 -6.36
C LEU A 219 -0.45 16.08 -7.87
N SER A 220 0.22 17.12 -8.39
CA SER A 220 0.39 17.32 -9.83
C SER A 220 0.99 16.08 -10.49
N ILE A 221 2.02 15.47 -9.88
CA ILE A 221 2.59 14.19 -10.35
C ILE A 221 1.52 13.10 -10.40
N CYS A 222 0.73 12.91 -9.33
CA CYS A 222 -0.36 11.94 -9.30
C CYS A 222 -1.43 12.20 -10.37
N MET A 223 -1.82 13.46 -10.57
CA MET A 223 -2.88 13.85 -11.49
C MET A 223 -2.45 13.66 -12.95
N THR A 224 -1.22 14.05 -13.30
CA THR A 224 -0.67 13.86 -14.65
C THR A 224 -0.37 12.40 -14.95
N ALA A 225 0.14 11.64 -13.98
CA ALA A 225 0.42 10.22 -14.19
C ALA A 225 -0.84 9.43 -14.56
N TYR A 226 -2.00 9.85 -14.06
CA TYR A 226 -3.25 9.11 -14.11
C TYR A 226 -4.43 9.97 -14.58
N GLU A 227 -4.18 10.88 -15.52
CA GLU A 227 -5.19 11.73 -16.12
C GLU A 227 -6.39 10.90 -16.64
N GLY A 228 -7.61 11.35 -16.33
CA GLY A 228 -8.84 10.65 -16.70
C GLY A 228 -9.17 9.40 -15.87
N THR A 229 -8.40 9.11 -14.82
CA THR A 229 -8.67 7.96 -13.92
C THR A 229 -8.78 8.39 -12.45
N PRO A 230 -9.95 8.90 -12.01
CA PRO A 230 -10.16 9.44 -10.66
C PRO A 230 -9.77 8.49 -9.53
N VAL A 231 -10.01 7.18 -9.71
CA VAL A 231 -9.62 6.14 -8.74
C VAL A 231 -8.11 6.04 -8.54
N PHE A 232 -7.33 6.19 -9.61
CA PHE A 232 -5.87 6.09 -9.52
C PHE A 232 -5.30 7.36 -8.90
N GLN A 233 -5.83 8.51 -9.31
CA GLN A 233 -5.51 9.80 -8.73
C GLN A 233 -5.78 9.81 -7.23
N HIS A 234 -6.94 9.28 -6.80
CA HIS A 234 -7.28 9.18 -5.39
C HIS A 234 -6.27 8.32 -4.61
N TYR A 235 -5.94 7.11 -5.08
CA TYR A 235 -4.97 6.25 -4.36
C TYR A 235 -3.57 6.82 -4.34
N CYS A 236 -3.10 7.40 -5.45
CA CYS A 236 -1.85 8.15 -5.44
C CYS A 236 -1.89 9.32 -4.44
N GLY A 237 -2.98 10.09 -4.43
CA GLY A 237 -3.18 11.17 -3.46
C GLY A 237 -3.13 10.69 -2.01
N THR A 238 -3.70 9.51 -1.70
CA THR A 238 -3.64 8.97 -0.32
C THR A 238 -2.21 8.68 0.13
N GLY A 239 -1.31 8.26 -0.77
CA GLY A 239 0.10 8.08 -0.44
C GLY A 239 0.80 9.41 -0.21
N ALA A 240 0.58 10.36 -1.13
CA ALA A 240 1.20 11.68 -1.05
C ALA A 240 0.79 12.42 0.24
N PHE A 241 -0.50 12.42 0.58
CA PHE A 241 -1.00 13.05 1.80
C PHE A 241 -0.59 12.32 3.07
N MET A 242 -0.35 10.99 3.04
CA MET A 242 0.20 10.28 4.20
C MET A 242 1.61 10.77 4.51
N GLN A 243 2.42 11.03 3.49
CA GLN A 243 3.80 11.52 3.66
C GLN A 243 3.83 12.98 4.11
N ILE A 244 3.11 13.86 3.42
CA ILE A 244 3.15 15.32 3.69
C ILE A 244 2.35 15.69 4.94
N THR A 245 1.28 14.94 5.25
CA THR A 245 0.36 15.17 6.36
C THR A 245 -0.12 16.64 6.45
N PRO A 246 -1.08 17.06 5.60
CA PRO A 246 -1.51 18.45 5.56
C PRO A 246 -2.15 18.89 6.87
N GLU A 247 -1.68 20.01 7.41
CA GLU A 247 -2.23 20.66 8.60
C GLU A 247 -2.58 22.12 8.32
N PRO A 248 -3.71 22.63 8.83
CA PRO A 248 -4.83 21.92 9.50
C PRO A 248 -5.79 21.29 8.47
N PRO A 249 -6.86 20.56 8.91
CA PRO A 249 -7.86 19.97 8.00
C PRO A 249 -8.50 20.92 6.98
N THR A 250 -8.50 22.24 7.23
CA THR A 250 -9.00 23.24 6.27
C THR A 250 -8.15 23.30 4.99
N ALA A 251 -6.90 22.82 5.00
CA ALA A 251 -6.06 22.69 3.80
C ALA A 251 -6.70 21.73 2.76
N CYS A 252 -7.59 20.84 3.20
CA CYS A 252 -8.31 19.91 2.33
C CYS A 252 -9.56 20.52 1.68
N GLU A 253 -9.93 21.77 1.98
CA GLU A 253 -11.15 22.40 1.42
C GLU A 253 -10.98 22.88 -0.03
N SER A 254 -9.74 22.94 -0.53
CA SER A 254 -9.41 23.41 -1.89
C SER A 254 -8.85 22.32 -2.80
N THR A 255 -8.61 21.11 -2.28
CA THR A 255 -7.97 20.04 -3.05
C THR A 255 -8.98 19.29 -3.92
N ALA A 256 -8.52 18.80 -5.08
CA ALA A 256 -9.32 17.95 -5.94
C ALA A 256 -9.59 16.54 -5.34
N LEU A 257 -8.83 16.14 -4.31
CA LEU A 257 -8.88 14.82 -3.70
C LEU A 257 -9.25 14.87 -2.20
N PRO A 258 -10.41 15.44 -1.82
CA PRO A 258 -10.72 15.72 -0.42
C PRO A 258 -10.73 14.47 0.45
N GLY A 259 -11.26 13.33 -0.03
CA GLY A 259 -11.25 12.09 0.74
C GLY A 259 -9.84 11.58 1.08
N ALA A 260 -8.89 11.75 0.15
CA ALA A 260 -7.50 11.36 0.36
C ALA A 260 -6.80 12.31 1.35
N CYS A 261 -7.06 13.61 1.24
CA CYS A 261 -6.49 14.63 2.12
C CYS A 261 -6.99 14.49 3.56
N TYR A 262 -8.32 14.46 3.74
CA TYR A 262 -8.92 14.36 5.06
C TYR A 262 -8.56 13.05 5.79
N MET A 263 -8.30 11.95 5.06
CA MET A 263 -7.83 10.71 5.68
C MET A 263 -6.58 10.91 6.56
N TYR A 264 -5.71 11.84 6.19
CA TYR A 264 -4.43 12.07 6.88
C TYR A 264 -4.37 13.40 7.65
N SER A 265 -5.15 14.42 7.27
CA SER A 265 -5.14 15.71 7.98
C SER A 265 -5.68 15.65 9.40
N TRP A 266 -6.52 14.66 9.72
CA TRP A 266 -6.98 14.43 11.09
C TRP A 266 -5.90 13.83 12.00
N ARG A 267 -4.88 13.17 11.43
CA ARG A 267 -3.90 12.40 12.21
C ARG A 267 -3.13 13.25 13.23
N PRO A 268 -2.59 14.43 12.89
CA PRO A 268 -1.88 15.25 13.86
C PRO A 268 -2.80 15.81 14.94
N PHE A 269 -4.02 16.20 14.55
CA PHE A 269 -5.03 16.73 15.47
C PHE A 269 -5.33 15.73 16.60
N PHE A 270 -5.68 14.49 16.25
CA PHE A 270 -5.95 13.46 17.24
C PHE A 270 -4.68 12.96 17.95
N ARG A 271 -3.52 12.95 17.29
CA ARG A 271 -2.23 12.62 17.94
C ARG A 271 -1.85 13.62 19.03
N GLN A 272 -2.08 14.91 18.83
CA GLN A 272 -1.75 15.92 19.84
C GLN A 272 -2.64 15.76 21.09
N MET A 273 -3.92 15.47 20.89
CA MET A 273 -4.86 15.25 22.00
C MET A 273 -4.66 13.92 22.71
N TRP A 274 -4.00 12.96 22.06
CA TRP A 274 -3.68 11.63 22.60
C TRP A 274 -3.09 11.65 24.02
N HIS A 275 -2.19 12.59 24.32
CA HIS A 275 -1.29 12.50 25.47
C HIS A 275 -1.92 12.77 26.85
N GLY A 276 -3.25 12.71 27.01
CA GLY A 276 -3.89 12.96 28.31
C GLY A 276 -5.35 12.54 28.52
N MET A 277 -5.97 11.77 27.63
CA MET A 277 -7.43 11.55 27.62
C MET A 277 -7.87 10.19 28.19
N ASN A 278 -9.05 10.13 28.84
CA ASN A 278 -9.78 8.88 29.02
C ASN A 278 -10.36 8.42 27.67
N TYR A 279 -9.61 7.49 27.09
CA TYR A 279 -9.42 7.28 25.66
C TYR A 279 -10.69 7.19 24.78
N ILE A 280 -11.72 6.43 25.12
CA ILE A 280 -12.84 6.21 24.19
C ILE A 280 -13.93 7.29 24.30
N GLU A 281 -14.24 7.77 25.51
CA GLU A 281 -15.33 8.73 25.70
C GLU A 281 -14.97 10.11 25.17
N GLU A 282 -13.77 10.60 25.49
CA GLU A 282 -13.28 11.89 25.02
C GLU A 282 -13.09 11.88 23.50
N LEU A 283 -12.55 10.78 22.94
CA LEU A 283 -12.41 10.60 21.50
C LEU A 283 -13.77 10.60 20.79
N THR A 284 -14.80 9.98 21.40
CA THR A 284 -16.16 9.98 20.86
C THR A 284 -16.73 11.39 20.82
N VAL A 285 -16.65 12.13 21.93
CA VAL A 285 -17.14 13.53 22.02
C VAL A 285 -16.45 14.41 21.00
N LEU A 286 -15.13 14.29 20.89
CA LEU A 286 -14.34 15.03 19.92
C LEU A 286 -14.69 14.67 18.48
N GLY A 287 -14.86 13.38 18.19
CA GLY A 287 -15.33 12.90 16.88
C GLY A 287 -16.68 13.49 16.50
N ILE A 288 -17.62 13.58 17.44
CA ILE A 288 -18.92 14.24 17.22
C ILE A 288 -18.73 15.73 16.92
N GLN A 289 -17.86 16.44 17.63
CA GLN A 289 -17.60 17.85 17.34
C GLN A 289 -17.01 18.06 15.94
N GLN A 290 -16.09 17.19 15.51
CA GLN A 290 -15.51 17.26 14.17
C GLN A 290 -16.51 16.83 13.08
N LYS A 291 -17.46 15.95 13.40
CA LYS A 291 -18.57 15.62 12.50
C LYS A 291 -19.38 16.87 12.14
N GLU A 292 -19.74 17.67 13.14
CA GLU A 292 -20.48 18.93 12.90
C GLU A 292 -19.67 19.91 12.05
N TYR A 293 -18.35 19.96 12.23
CA TYR A 293 -17.47 20.70 11.33
C TYR A 293 -17.58 20.17 9.89
N CYS A 294 -17.43 18.87 9.67
CA CYS A 294 -17.50 18.26 8.33
C CYS A 294 -18.87 18.45 7.64
N ILE A 295 -19.96 18.58 8.39
CA ILE A 295 -21.30 18.84 7.85
C ILE A 295 -21.46 20.31 7.44
N SER A 296 -20.91 21.23 8.25
CA SER A 296 -21.22 22.66 8.15
C SER A 296 -20.19 23.50 7.38
N LYS A 297 -18.92 23.10 7.35
CA LYS A 297 -17.82 23.94 6.84
C LYS A 297 -17.37 23.65 5.42
N PRO A 298 -17.10 22.39 5.02
CA PRO A 298 -16.55 22.13 3.70
C PRO A 298 -17.47 22.63 2.58
N PRO A 299 -16.89 23.16 1.48
CA PRO A 299 -17.62 24.01 0.54
C PRO A 299 -18.58 23.26 -0.38
N THR A 300 -18.34 21.96 -0.63
CA THR A 300 -19.14 21.15 -1.55
C THR A 300 -19.56 19.82 -0.93
N ALA A 301 -20.58 19.17 -1.49
CA ALA A 301 -21.02 17.85 -1.04
C ALA A 301 -19.88 16.80 -1.05
N VAL A 302 -19.03 16.82 -2.08
CA VAL A 302 -17.85 15.95 -2.20
C VAL A 302 -16.84 16.22 -1.08
N HIS A 303 -16.60 17.49 -0.74
CA HIS A 303 -15.70 17.83 0.38
C HIS A 303 -16.29 17.41 1.73
N LYS A 304 -17.60 17.55 1.93
CA LYS A 304 -18.27 17.09 3.16
C LYS A 304 -18.17 15.57 3.30
N ALA A 305 -18.44 14.82 2.22
CA ALA A 305 -18.29 13.37 2.18
C ALA A 305 -16.83 12.96 2.44
N GLY A 306 -15.86 13.61 1.78
CA GLY A 306 -14.43 13.38 2.01
C GLY A 306 -13.99 13.66 3.45
N CYS A 307 -14.50 14.74 4.06
CA CYS A 307 -14.23 15.10 5.46
C CYS A 307 -14.75 14.04 6.42
N ILE A 308 -16.01 13.60 6.25
CA ILE A 308 -16.62 12.54 7.04
C ILE A 308 -15.88 11.21 6.87
N TYR A 309 -15.55 10.83 5.63
CA TYR A 309 -14.78 9.63 5.33
C TYR A 309 -13.41 9.64 6.04
N GLY A 310 -12.67 10.75 5.92
CA GLY A 310 -11.36 10.88 6.55
C GLY A 310 -11.42 10.85 8.07
N LEU A 311 -12.40 11.55 8.66
CA LEU A 311 -12.64 11.55 10.11
C LEU A 311 -12.96 10.14 10.62
N ALA A 312 -13.86 9.44 9.93
CA ALA A 312 -14.25 8.07 10.25
C ALA A 312 -13.08 7.09 10.16
N SER A 313 -12.29 7.18 9.07
CA SER A 313 -11.07 6.38 8.90
C SER A 313 -10.09 6.63 10.04
N HIS A 314 -9.83 7.88 10.40
CA HIS A 314 -8.85 8.16 11.45
C HIS A 314 -9.32 7.74 12.86
N LEU A 315 -10.61 7.93 13.18
CA LEU A 315 -11.18 7.47 14.44
C LEU A 315 -11.14 5.93 14.54
N ALA A 316 -11.43 5.23 13.44
CA ALA A 316 -11.29 3.78 13.33
C ALA A 316 -9.86 3.32 13.63
N GLU A 317 -8.87 3.91 12.96
CA GLU A 317 -7.46 3.64 13.25
C GLU A 317 -7.11 3.88 14.72
N THR A 318 -7.56 5.03 15.25
CA THR A 318 -7.27 5.42 16.62
C THR A 318 -7.81 4.39 17.59
N VAL A 319 -9.05 3.90 17.41
CA VAL A 319 -9.66 2.84 18.23
C VAL A 319 -8.86 1.54 18.16
N VAL A 320 -8.40 1.11 16.98
CA VAL A 320 -7.74 -0.19 16.86
C VAL A 320 -6.29 -0.16 17.31
N MET A 321 -5.54 0.88 16.96
CA MET A 321 -4.10 0.94 17.24
C MET A 321 -3.79 1.10 18.72
N HIS A 322 -4.68 1.75 19.48
CA HIS A 322 -4.37 2.12 20.85
C HIS A 322 -5.15 1.36 21.91
N ASP A 323 -6.27 0.74 21.54
CA ASP A 323 -6.93 -0.21 22.43
C ASP A 323 -6.18 -1.55 22.42
N ARG A 324 -5.17 -1.67 23.29
CA ARG A 324 -4.41 -2.92 23.49
C ARG A 324 -5.21 -4.01 24.20
N SER A 325 -6.49 -3.78 24.47
CA SER A 325 -7.36 -4.80 25.05
C SER A 325 -7.65 -5.93 24.04
N ARG A 326 -8.37 -6.93 24.52
CA ARG A 326 -8.77 -8.07 23.70
C ARG A 326 -9.65 -7.60 22.53
N VAL A 327 -9.66 -8.41 21.46
CA VAL A 327 -10.40 -8.11 20.22
C VAL A 327 -11.87 -7.75 20.50
N GLU A 328 -12.51 -8.40 21.47
CA GLU A 328 -13.91 -8.16 21.82
C GLU A 328 -14.16 -6.76 22.38
N THR A 329 -13.25 -6.26 23.22
CA THR A 329 -13.34 -4.90 23.77
C THR A 329 -13.10 -3.87 22.67
N ARG A 330 -12.15 -4.13 21.75
CA ARG A 330 -11.95 -3.31 20.54
C ARG A 330 -13.20 -3.23 19.68
N ILE A 331 -13.85 -4.35 19.42
CA ILE A 331 -15.11 -4.40 18.66
C ILE A 331 -16.21 -3.59 19.38
N LYS A 332 -16.32 -3.73 20.71
CA LYS A 332 -17.31 -3.00 21.52
C LYS A 332 -17.06 -1.49 21.49
N ASN A 333 -15.81 -1.06 21.68
CA ASN A 333 -15.44 0.36 21.67
C ASN A 333 -15.60 0.94 20.26
N GLY A 334 -15.20 0.19 19.24
CA GLY A 334 -15.40 0.55 17.84
C GLY A 334 -16.87 0.74 17.50
N LYS A 335 -17.75 -0.15 17.97
CA LYS A 335 -19.20 -0.02 17.83
C LYS A 335 -19.73 1.29 18.41
N LYS A 336 -19.28 1.64 19.62
CA LYS A 336 -19.71 2.89 20.30
C LYS A 336 -19.32 4.10 19.46
N VAL A 337 -18.05 4.21 19.07
CA VAL A 337 -17.56 5.33 18.26
C VAL A 337 -18.27 5.38 16.90
N PHE A 338 -18.45 4.24 16.23
CA PHE A 338 -19.16 4.14 14.97
C PHE A 338 -20.60 4.66 15.05
N ASN A 339 -21.36 4.21 16.05
CA ASN A 339 -22.76 4.60 16.20
C ASN A 339 -22.92 6.11 16.45
N GLU A 340 -22.03 6.69 17.25
CA GLU A 340 -22.07 8.12 17.58
C GLU A 340 -21.60 8.98 16.39
N LEU A 341 -20.58 8.53 15.67
CA LEU A 341 -20.05 9.22 14.51
C LEU A 341 -20.99 9.12 13.31
N CYS A 342 -21.41 7.92 12.93
CA CYS A 342 -22.24 7.72 11.74
C CYS A 342 -23.74 7.90 12.04
N GLY A 343 -24.14 7.90 13.31
CA GLY A 343 -25.52 8.14 13.73
C GLY A 343 -26.04 9.51 13.30
N GLY A 344 -27.26 9.51 12.74
CA GLY A 344 -27.94 10.70 12.24
C GLY A 344 -27.46 11.19 10.86
N LEU A 345 -26.44 10.55 10.28
CA LEU A 345 -26.07 10.80 8.88
C LEU A 345 -27.02 10.05 7.95
N GLU A 346 -27.24 10.61 6.76
CA GLU A 346 -28.07 10.02 5.71
C GLU A 346 -27.35 10.10 4.35
N GLY A 347 -27.83 9.31 3.38
CA GLY A 347 -27.34 9.33 1.99
C GLY A 347 -25.81 9.18 1.86
N GLU A 348 -25.20 10.04 1.06
CA GLU A 348 -23.75 10.00 0.76
C GLU A 348 -22.86 10.22 1.99
N LEU A 349 -23.32 10.96 3.00
CA LEU A 349 -22.52 11.18 4.22
C LEU A 349 -22.50 9.92 5.10
N LEU A 350 -23.63 9.21 5.19
CA LEU A 350 -23.66 7.92 5.88
C LEU A 350 -22.77 6.91 5.17
N ALA A 351 -22.88 6.83 3.84
CA ALA A 351 -22.04 5.96 3.02
C ALA A 351 -20.55 6.23 3.23
N ALA A 352 -20.14 7.50 3.16
CA ALA A 352 -18.76 7.93 3.40
C ALA A 352 -18.27 7.59 4.82
N CYS A 353 -19.11 7.77 5.84
CA CYS A 353 -18.77 7.43 7.22
C CYS A 353 -18.56 5.92 7.40
N VAL A 354 -19.49 5.12 6.87
CA VAL A 354 -19.46 3.65 6.95
C VAL A 354 -18.21 3.10 6.29
N GLU A 355 -17.95 3.51 5.05
CA GLU A 355 -16.77 3.08 4.30
C GLU A 355 -15.48 3.49 5.00
N GLY A 356 -15.33 4.77 5.35
CA GLY A 356 -14.12 5.27 6.01
C GLY A 356 -13.81 4.51 7.29
N TYR A 357 -14.83 4.32 8.14
CA TYR A 357 -14.67 3.62 9.41
C TYR A 357 -14.29 2.14 9.21
N LEU A 358 -15.01 1.42 8.34
CA LEU A 358 -14.83 -0.02 8.19
C LEU A 358 -13.56 -0.39 7.45
N LEU A 359 -13.23 0.32 6.37
CA LEU A 359 -12.03 0.04 5.57
C LEU A 359 -10.77 0.14 6.41
N ARG A 360 -10.70 1.16 7.29
CA ARG A 360 -9.55 1.33 8.17
C ARG A 360 -9.53 0.32 9.31
N ASN A 361 -10.69 -0.03 9.88
CA ASN A 361 -10.79 -1.08 10.90
C ASN A 361 -10.38 -2.46 10.35
N MET A 362 -10.89 -2.83 9.17
CA MET A 362 -10.64 -4.16 8.58
C MET A 362 -9.17 -4.40 8.24
N LYS A 363 -8.37 -3.34 8.04
CA LYS A 363 -6.91 -3.45 7.93
C LYS A 363 -6.27 -4.13 9.15
N TYR A 364 -6.88 -3.98 10.33
CA TYR A 364 -6.30 -4.40 11.60
C TYR A 364 -7.06 -5.55 12.29
N PHE A 365 -8.26 -5.88 11.83
CA PHE A 365 -9.01 -7.02 12.34
C PHE A 365 -8.64 -8.32 11.62
N PRO A 366 -8.74 -9.49 12.29
CA PRO A 366 -8.55 -10.78 11.65
C PRO A 366 -9.49 -10.98 10.46
N LYS A 367 -9.02 -11.68 9.41
CA LYS A 367 -9.89 -12.16 8.33
C LYS A 367 -11.06 -12.95 8.92
N GLY A 368 -12.28 -12.57 8.59
CA GLY A 368 -13.51 -13.19 9.11
C GLY A 368 -14.19 -12.43 10.26
N ALA A 369 -13.55 -11.42 10.85
CA ALA A 369 -14.20 -10.55 11.84
C ALA A 369 -15.26 -9.62 11.22
N ALA A 370 -15.26 -9.48 9.89
CA ALA A 370 -16.20 -8.67 9.13
C ALA A 370 -17.67 -9.00 9.44
N ASP A 371 -18.04 -10.28 9.41
CA ASP A 371 -19.42 -10.71 9.70
C ASP A 371 -19.84 -10.35 11.13
N GLU A 372 -18.95 -10.57 12.09
CA GLU A 372 -19.19 -10.23 13.49
C GLU A 372 -19.36 -8.71 13.66
N ILE A 373 -18.45 -7.92 13.07
CA ILE A 373 -18.46 -6.47 13.15
C ILE A 373 -19.72 -5.91 12.48
N CYS A 374 -20.01 -6.33 11.25
CA CYS A 374 -21.16 -5.86 10.48
C CYS A 374 -22.50 -6.32 11.05
N SER A 375 -22.57 -7.49 11.69
CA SER A 375 -23.78 -7.94 12.39
C SER A 375 -24.01 -7.20 13.70
N GLN A 376 -22.94 -6.81 14.40
CA GLN A 376 -23.07 -6.03 15.63
C GLN A 376 -23.31 -4.55 15.38
N TRP A 377 -22.75 -3.99 14.31
CA TRP A 377 -22.86 -2.57 13.96
C TRP A 377 -24.06 -2.29 13.06
N SER A 378 -24.88 -3.31 12.77
CA SER A 378 -26.14 -3.12 12.07
C SER A 378 -27.00 -2.12 12.85
N LEU A 379 -26.96 -0.88 12.40
CA LEU A 379 -28.07 0.06 12.54
C LEU A 379 -29.32 -0.65 12.00
N SER A 380 -30.52 -0.25 12.40
CA SER A 380 -31.80 -0.89 12.06
C SER A 380 -32.16 -0.98 10.55
N TRP A 381 -31.19 -0.83 9.64
CA TRP A 381 -31.33 -0.66 8.21
C TRP A 381 -30.61 -1.81 7.50
N SER A 382 -31.34 -2.59 6.70
CA SER A 382 -30.74 -3.65 5.88
C SER A 382 -29.64 -3.12 4.94
N TYR A 383 -29.80 -1.88 4.48
CA TYR A 383 -28.87 -1.18 3.59
C TYR A 383 -27.47 -0.99 4.18
N THR A 384 -27.36 -0.66 5.48
CA THR A 384 -26.04 -0.43 6.12
C THR A 384 -25.26 -1.72 6.31
N ARG A 385 -25.95 -2.87 6.43
CA ARG A 385 -25.27 -4.17 6.53
C ARG A 385 -24.62 -4.55 5.21
N GLU A 386 -25.30 -4.39 4.09
CA GLU A 386 -24.75 -4.70 2.76
C GLU A 386 -23.52 -3.84 2.48
N MET A 387 -23.63 -2.52 2.67
CA MET A 387 -22.49 -1.60 2.56
C MET A 387 -21.35 -1.96 3.51
N CYS A 388 -21.67 -2.41 4.73
CA CYS A 388 -20.65 -2.83 5.68
C CYS A 388 -19.90 -4.06 5.19
N MET A 389 -20.64 -5.07 4.70
CA MET A 389 -20.05 -6.30 4.19
C MET A 389 -19.21 -6.03 2.94
N GLU A 390 -19.68 -5.18 2.04
CA GLU A 390 -18.92 -4.72 0.88
C GLU A 390 -17.63 -4.03 1.33
N ALA A 391 -17.72 -3.00 2.19
CA ALA A 391 -16.56 -2.30 2.72
C ALA A 391 -15.57 -3.22 3.47
N ALA A 392 -16.06 -4.32 4.05
CA ALA A 392 -15.23 -5.28 4.75
C ALA A 392 -14.58 -6.35 3.85
N GLN A 393 -15.19 -6.64 2.70
CA GLN A 393 -14.62 -7.52 1.67
C GLN A 393 -13.58 -6.79 0.83
N LEU A 394 -13.78 -5.49 0.63
CA LEU A 394 -12.88 -4.63 -0.11
C LEU A 394 -11.71 -4.20 0.77
N THR A 395 -10.49 -4.27 0.24
CA THR A 395 -9.33 -3.71 0.92
C THR A 395 -9.39 -2.17 0.90
N GLN A 396 -8.60 -1.51 1.76
CA GLN A 396 -8.49 -0.04 1.82
C GLN A 396 -8.12 0.59 0.47
N TYR A 397 -7.69 -0.17 -0.54
CA TYR A 397 -7.38 0.34 -1.87
C TYR A 397 -7.97 -0.50 -3.01
N SER A 398 -9.12 -1.15 -2.79
CA SER A 398 -9.81 -1.89 -3.85
C SER A 398 -10.37 -0.98 -4.95
N PHE A 399 -10.29 -1.40 -6.21
CA PHE A 399 -10.79 -0.65 -7.37
C PHE A 399 -12.30 -0.75 -7.55
N ASP A 400 -12.94 -1.74 -6.93
CA ASP A 400 -14.39 -1.92 -6.99
C ASP A 400 -15.16 -0.85 -6.20
N ARG A 401 -14.44 0.04 -5.50
CA ARG A 401 -15.03 1.11 -4.70
C ARG A 401 -15.46 2.29 -5.53
N ASN A 402 -16.58 2.87 -5.13
CA ASN A 402 -17.04 4.15 -5.64
C ASN A 402 -16.28 5.33 -4.99
N VAL A 403 -15.07 5.58 -5.48
CA VAL A 403 -14.24 6.71 -5.03
C VAL A 403 -14.75 8.08 -5.51
N GLU A 404 -15.67 8.13 -6.48
CA GLU A 404 -16.22 9.39 -7.00
C GLU A 404 -16.98 10.16 -5.93
N ARG A 405 -17.44 9.48 -4.87
CA ARG A 405 -18.09 10.12 -3.72
C ARG A 405 -17.20 11.14 -3.00
N TYR A 406 -15.87 11.02 -3.14
CA TYR A 406 -14.90 11.84 -2.43
C TYR A 406 -13.73 12.30 -3.32
N VAL A 407 -13.95 12.32 -4.64
CA VAL A 407 -13.04 12.89 -5.65
C VAL A 407 -13.79 13.93 -6.47
N MET A 408 -13.20 15.09 -6.68
CA MET A 408 -13.75 16.10 -7.57
C MET A 408 -13.58 15.64 -9.01
N GLN A 409 -14.65 15.67 -9.80
CA GLN A 409 -14.54 15.52 -11.26
C GLN A 409 -13.87 16.79 -11.80
N LEU A 410 -12.65 16.64 -12.32
CA LEU A 410 -11.86 17.73 -12.91
C LEU A 410 -12.16 17.92 -14.40
#